data_AF-A0A8H6M1F2-F1
#
_entry.id   AF-A0A8H6M1F2-F1
#
_cell.length_a   1.000
_cell.length_b   1.000
_cell.length_c   1.000
_cell.angle_alpha   90.00
_cell.angle_beta   90.00
_cell.angle_gamma   90.00
#
_symmetry.space_group_name_H-M   'P 1'
#
loop_
_entity.id
_entity.type
_entity.pdbx_description
1 polymer ?
#
loop_
_entity_poly.entity_id
_entity_poly.type
_entity_poly.pdbx_seq_one_letter_code
_entity_poly.pdbx_strand_id
1 'polypeptide(L)'
;ALNAVDRANYVRDKRDVNAYDDSPQTIGYGATISAPHMHAYATEHLREFLRPGMRALDIGSGSGYLVAVMHHLVGDTGKVIGIEHIPELVKSLQNVDNNEYQQPVICLL
;
A
#
# COMPACT_ATOMS: atom_id res chain seq x y z
N ALA A 1 -10.09 2.79 7.10
CA ALA A 1 -9.06 2.73 6.04
C ALA A 1 -8.64 1.30 5.73
N LEU A 2 -8.06 0.52 6.68
CA LEU A 2 -7.65 -0.86 6.38
C LEU A 2 -8.77 -1.74 5.81
N ASN A 3 -9.99 -1.68 6.34
CA ASN A 3 -11.15 -2.43 5.80
C ASN A 3 -11.63 -1.95 4.43
N ALA A 4 -11.29 -0.72 4.03
CA ALA A 4 -11.70 -0.15 2.74
C ALA A 4 -10.70 -0.46 1.62
N VAL A 5 -9.47 -0.83 1.98
CA VAL A 5 -8.42 -1.21 1.05
C VAL A 5 -8.24 -2.73 1.16
N ASP A 6 -8.80 -3.45 0.18
CA ASP A 6 -8.69 -4.90 0.15
C ASP A 6 -7.23 -5.34 -0.08
N ARG A 7 -6.64 -5.89 0.98
CA ARG A 7 -5.26 -6.38 1.04
C ARG A 7 -4.97 -7.48 0.02
N ALA A 8 -5.97 -8.29 -0.38
CA ALA A 8 -5.79 -9.35 -1.36
C ALA A 8 -5.40 -8.83 -2.75
N ASN A 9 -5.64 -7.53 -3.04
CA ASN A 9 -5.17 -6.90 -4.27
C ASN A 9 -3.67 -6.54 -4.26
N TYR A 10 -3.01 -6.65 -3.10
CA TYR A 10 -1.62 -6.22 -2.89
C TYR A 10 -0.69 -7.38 -2.49
N VAL A 11 -1.17 -8.62 -2.58
CA VAL A 11 -0.34 -9.84 -2.47
C VAL A 11 0.04 -10.35 -3.86
N ARG A 12 1.02 -11.24 -3.93
CA ARG A 12 1.54 -11.75 -5.21
C ARG A 12 0.52 -12.57 -6.01
N ASP A 13 -0.22 -13.45 -5.36
CA ASP A 13 -1.31 -14.22 -5.96
C ASP A 13 -2.62 -13.79 -5.31
N LYS A 14 -3.58 -13.29 -6.11
CA LYS A 14 -4.89 -12.87 -5.60
C LYS A 14 -5.71 -14.03 -5.00
N ARG A 15 -5.31 -15.28 -5.27
CA ARG A 15 -5.91 -16.50 -4.71
C ARG A 15 -5.17 -17.00 -3.47
N ASP A 16 -4.19 -16.23 -2.98
CA ASP A 16 -3.47 -16.55 -1.76
C ASP A 16 -4.45 -16.52 -0.58
N VAL A 17 -4.72 -17.71 -0.03
CA VAL A 17 -5.62 -17.89 1.12
C VAL A 17 -5.09 -17.21 2.38
N ASN A 18 -3.80 -16.89 2.43
CA ASN A 18 -3.14 -16.24 3.56
C ASN A 18 -3.11 -14.72 3.42
N ALA A 19 -3.78 -14.13 2.42
CA ALA A 19 -3.74 -12.68 2.19
C ALA A 19 -4.13 -11.85 3.42
N TYR A 20 -5.01 -12.40 4.27
CA TYR A 20 -5.51 -11.78 5.48
C TYR A 20 -4.87 -12.32 6.77
N ASP A 21 -3.98 -13.31 6.66
CA ASP A 21 -3.26 -13.81 7.83
C ASP A 21 -2.41 -12.69 8.42
N ASP A 22 -2.35 -12.65 9.75
CA ASP A 22 -1.59 -11.63 10.46
C ASP A 22 -0.08 -11.92 10.45
N SER A 23 0.50 -12.07 9.27
CA SER A 23 1.89 -12.37 9.04
C SER A 23 2.39 -11.77 7.71
N PRO A 24 3.70 -11.53 7.56
CA PRO A 24 4.27 -11.07 6.31
C PRO A 24 4.08 -12.09 5.19
N GLN A 25 3.68 -11.63 3.99
CA GLN A 25 3.53 -12.50 2.81
C GLN A 25 4.56 -12.09 1.75
N THR A 26 5.16 -13.05 1.05
CA THR A 26 6.16 -12.74 0.01
C THR A 26 5.51 -12.10 -1.21
N ILE A 27 6.14 -11.04 -1.72
CA ILE A 27 5.72 -10.37 -2.97
C ILE A 27 6.72 -10.59 -4.11
N GLY A 28 7.68 -11.50 -3.92
CA GLY A 28 8.78 -11.76 -4.85
C GLY A 28 10.01 -10.90 -4.55
N TYR A 29 11.11 -11.18 -5.25
CA TYR A 29 12.36 -10.39 -5.22
C TYR A 29 12.96 -10.20 -3.82
N GLY A 30 12.74 -11.15 -2.91
CA GLY A 30 13.21 -11.06 -1.52
C GLY A 30 12.42 -10.08 -0.64
N ALA A 31 11.32 -9.53 -1.14
CA ALA A 31 10.46 -8.59 -0.41
C ALA A 31 9.17 -9.26 0.11
N THR A 32 8.57 -8.62 1.10
CA THR A 32 7.28 -9.00 1.68
C THR A 32 6.35 -7.81 1.80
N ILE A 33 5.05 -8.03 1.66
CA ILE A 33 4.05 -7.14 2.25
C ILE A 33 4.01 -7.41 3.76
N SER A 34 4.17 -6.37 4.59
CA SER A 34 4.17 -6.49 6.06
C SER A 34 2.86 -7.08 6.59
N ALA A 35 2.87 -7.62 7.80
CA ALA A 35 1.66 -8.13 8.44
C ALA A 35 0.57 -7.02 8.55
N PRO A 36 -0.72 -7.37 8.49
CA PRO A 36 -1.84 -6.48 8.78
C PRO A 36 -1.65 -5.62 10.04
N HIS A 37 -1.25 -6.20 11.19
CA HIS A 37 -1.06 -5.43 12.41
C HIS A 37 0.04 -4.36 12.29
N MET A 38 1.09 -4.60 11.51
CA MET A 38 2.16 -3.61 11.30
C MET A 38 1.65 -2.40 10.52
N HIS A 39 0.78 -2.60 9.53
CA HIS A 39 0.12 -1.51 8.83
C HIS A 39 -0.82 -0.74 9.74
N ALA A 40 -1.63 -1.44 10.54
CA ALA A 40 -2.51 -0.81 11.52
C ALA A 40 -1.71 0.02 12.53
N TYR A 41 -0.64 -0.53 13.07
CA TYR A 41 0.28 0.13 13.99
C TYR A 41 0.84 1.42 13.39
N ALA A 42 1.40 1.35 12.18
CA ALA A 42 1.93 2.54 11.49
C ALA A 42 0.85 3.62 11.28
N THR A 43 -0.33 3.22 10.81
CA THR A 43 -1.43 4.18 10.57
C THR A 43 -1.96 4.82 11.83
N GLU A 44 -1.99 4.11 12.97
CA GLU A 44 -2.45 4.68 14.24
C GLU A 44 -1.46 5.75 14.74
N HIS A 45 -0.16 5.52 14.61
CA HIS A 45 0.87 6.50 14.99
C HIS A 45 0.88 7.74 14.09
N LEU A 46 0.48 7.58 12.83
CA LEU A 46 0.42 8.66 11.85
C LEU A 46 -0.96 9.32 11.77
N ARG A 47 -1.93 8.90 12.59
CA ARG A 47 -3.34 9.30 12.49
C ARG A 47 -3.56 10.80 12.48
N GLU A 48 -2.77 11.56 13.23
CA GLU A 48 -2.88 13.02 13.26
C GLU A 48 -2.33 13.71 12.00
N PHE A 49 -1.45 13.05 11.25
CA PHE A 49 -0.78 13.53 10.04
C PHE A 49 -1.37 12.95 8.74
N LEU A 50 -2.28 11.98 8.85
CA LEU A 50 -3.00 11.38 7.73
C LEU A 50 -4.45 11.86 7.71
N ARG A 51 -4.65 13.17 7.49
CA ARG A 51 -5.96 13.81 7.43
C ARG A 51 -6.28 14.28 6.00
N PRO A 52 -7.57 14.54 5.68
CA PRO A 52 -7.96 15.06 4.38
C PRO A 52 -7.11 16.24 3.91
N GLY A 53 -6.59 16.18 2.68
CA GLY A 53 -5.74 17.22 2.09
C GLY A 53 -4.25 17.14 2.43
N MET A 54 -3.84 16.23 3.31
CA MET A 54 -2.44 16.09 3.70
C MET A 54 -1.62 15.32 2.67
N ARG A 55 -0.29 15.39 2.82
CA ARG A 55 0.68 14.77 1.92
C ARG A 55 1.54 13.78 2.68
N ALA A 56 1.77 12.60 2.11
CA ALA A 56 2.59 11.55 2.69
C ALA A 56 3.54 10.93 1.66
N LEU A 57 4.66 10.40 2.15
CA LEU A 57 5.68 9.70 1.37
C LEU A 57 5.97 8.36 2.05
N ASP A 58 5.87 7.27 1.29
CA ASP A 58 6.22 5.92 1.72
C ASP A 58 7.52 5.47 1.04
N ILE A 59 8.55 5.15 1.82
CA ILE A 59 9.87 4.75 1.32
C ILE A 59 10.03 3.25 1.51
N GLY A 60 10.27 2.52 0.42
CA GLY A 60 10.18 1.05 0.41
C GLY A 60 8.73 0.60 0.34
N SER A 61 7.94 1.24 -0.54
CA SER A 61 6.49 1.04 -0.61
C SER A 61 6.10 -0.40 -0.98
N GLY A 62 7.01 -1.21 -1.52
CA GLY A 62 6.84 -2.64 -1.73
C GLY A 62 5.62 -2.92 -2.60
N SER A 63 4.60 -3.55 -2.01
CA SER A 63 3.34 -3.83 -2.70
C SER A 63 2.41 -2.63 -2.86
N GLY A 64 2.72 -1.46 -2.29
CA GLY A 64 1.85 -0.28 -2.37
C GLY A 64 0.63 -0.31 -1.44
N TYR A 65 0.44 -1.35 -0.63
CA TYR A 65 -0.72 -1.47 0.27
C TYR A 65 -0.83 -0.30 1.24
N LEU A 66 0.26 0.06 1.93
CA LEU A 66 0.25 1.17 2.88
C LEU A 66 -0.01 2.50 2.17
N VAL A 67 0.52 2.69 0.97
CA VAL A 67 0.28 3.86 0.12
C VAL A 67 -1.22 4.05 -0.15
N ALA A 68 -1.92 2.97 -0.52
CA ALA A 68 -3.36 2.99 -0.74
C ALA A 68 -4.15 3.25 0.56
N VAL A 69 -3.75 2.64 1.67
CA VAL A 69 -4.36 2.88 2.99
C VAL A 69 -4.20 4.35 3.41
N MET A 70 -3.02 4.93 3.22
CA MET A 70 -2.77 6.35 3.48
C MET A 70 -3.57 7.24 2.54
N HIS A 71 -3.68 6.89 1.26
CA HIS A 71 -4.46 7.66 0.29
C HIS A 71 -5.94 7.74 0.71
N HIS A 72 -6.52 6.61 1.14
CA HIS A 72 -7.88 6.59 1.67
C HIS A 72 -8.07 7.49 2.91
N LEU A 73 -7.03 7.70 3.72
CA LEU A 73 -7.08 8.58 4.90
C LEU A 73 -6.94 10.07 4.53
N VAL A 74 -6.06 10.41 3.59
CA VAL A 74 -5.84 11.79 3.16
C VAL A 74 -6.85 12.28 2.09
N GLY A 75 -7.63 11.36 1.52
CA GLY A 75 -8.70 11.65 0.56
C GLY A 75 -8.23 12.27 -0.75
N ASP A 76 -9.20 12.60 -1.61
CA ASP A 76 -8.98 13.07 -2.99
C ASP A 76 -8.25 14.43 -3.08
N THR A 77 -8.31 15.22 -2.01
CA THR A 77 -7.59 16.50 -1.92
C THR A 77 -6.15 16.34 -1.42
N GLY A 78 -5.81 15.16 -0.89
CA GLY A 78 -4.49 14.81 -0.40
C GLY A 78 -3.61 14.18 -1.48
N LYS A 79 -2.36 13.87 -1.12
CA LYS A 79 -1.43 13.18 -2.02
C LYS A 79 -0.51 12.22 -1.29
N VAL A 80 -0.46 10.98 -1.75
CA VAL A 80 0.47 9.98 -1.23
C VAL A 80 1.35 9.50 -2.37
N ILE A 81 2.66 9.45 -2.12
CA ILE A 81 3.66 8.96 -3.06
C ILE A 81 4.35 7.76 -2.43
N GLY A 82 4.47 6.67 -3.17
CA GLY A 82 5.32 5.53 -2.81
C GLY A 82 6.64 5.59 -3.58
N ILE A 83 7.71 5.14 -2.94
CA ILE A 83 9.02 4.99 -3.55
C ILE A 83 9.45 3.53 -3.38
N GLU A 84 9.74 2.86 -4.49
CA GLU A 84 10.22 1.48 -4.50
C GLU A 84 11.45 1.36 -5.38
N HIS A 85 12.47 0.65 -4.92
CA HIS A 85 13.75 0.48 -5.61
C HIS A 85 13.81 -0.77 -6.49
N ILE A 86 12.93 -1.76 -6.28
CA ILE A 86 12.85 -2.98 -7.09
C ILE A 86 11.94 -2.71 -8.31
N PRO A 87 12.49 -2.60 -9.55
CA PRO A 87 11.70 -2.23 -10.73
C PRO A 87 10.53 -3.16 -11.02
N GLU A 88 10.69 -4.45 -10.73
CA GLU A 88 9.66 -5.46 -10.95
C GLU A 88 8.47 -5.31 -10.02
N LEU A 89 8.68 -4.83 -8.77
CA LEU A 89 7.59 -4.51 -7.87
C LEU A 89 6.81 -3.31 -8.39
N VAL A 90 7.47 -2.24 -8.85
CA VAL A 90 6.79 -1.08 -9.47
C VAL A 90 5.93 -1.52 -10.67
N LYS A 91 6.48 -2.36 -11.56
CA LYS A 91 5.74 -2.91 -12.71
C LYS A 91 4.54 -3.76 -12.28
N SER A 92 4.67 -4.54 -11.21
CA SER A 92 3.56 -5.37 -10.71
C SER A 92 2.35 -4.55 -10.27
N LEU A 93 2.57 -3.31 -9.81
CA LEU A 93 1.54 -2.40 -9.31
C LEU A 93 0.82 -1.63 -10.41
N GLN A 94 1.52 -1.36 -11.52
CA GLN A 94 0.90 -0.77 -12.72
C GLN A 94 -0.15 -1.69 -13.35
N ASN A 95 -0.11 -2.99 -13.06
CA ASN A 95 -1.11 -3.97 -13.53
C ASN A 95 -2.30 -4.11 -12.56
N VAL A 96 -2.28 -3.45 -11.40
CA VAL A 96 -3.43 -3.32 -10.50
C VAL A 96 -4.28 -2.14 -11.00
N ASP A 97 -4.76 -2.27 -12.24
CA ASP A 97 -5.79 -1.41 -12.79
C ASP A 97 -7.13 -2.00 -12.33
N ASN A 98 -7.92 -1.22 -11.58
CA ASN A 98 -9.39 -1.32 -11.51
C ASN A 98 -9.95 -0.31 -10.49
N ASN A 99 -10.46 0.80 -11.04
CA ASN A 99 -11.67 1.52 -10.63
C ASN A 99 -11.83 1.88 -9.13
N GLU A 100 -11.59 3.16 -8.83
CA GLU A 100 -12.32 4.05 -7.88
C GLU A 100 -11.42 4.96 -7.07
N TYR A 101 -10.12 4.72 -7.01
CA TYR A 101 -9.16 5.56 -6.27
C TYR A 101 -8.21 6.25 -7.25
N GLN A 102 -8.14 7.58 -7.23
CA GLN A 102 -7.12 8.31 -7.97
C GLN A 102 -5.74 7.79 -7.54
N GLN A 103 -5.08 7.10 -8.48
CA GLN A 103 -3.93 6.23 -8.22
C GLN A 103 -2.86 6.91 -7.33
N PRO A 104 -2.49 6.33 -6.18
CA PRO A 104 -1.28 6.74 -5.50
C PRO A 104 -0.08 6.50 -6.41
N VAL A 105 0.77 7.51 -6.59
CA VAL A 105 1.91 7.42 -7.51
C VAL A 105 3.04 6.66 -6.83
N ILE A 106 3.37 5.48 -7.35
CA ILE A 106 4.56 4.72 -6.92
C ILE A 106 5.66 4.94 -7.96
N CYS A 107 6.76 5.55 -7.52
CA CYS A 107 7.91 5.86 -8.34
C CYS A 107 9.05 4.85 -8.12
N LEU A 108 9.75 4.51 -9.20
CA LEU A 108 11.03 3.83 -9.13
C LEU A 108 12.13 4.84 -8.75
N LEU A 109 13.04 4.48 -7.83
CA LEU A 109 14.29 5.22 -7.59
C LEU A 109 15.32 5.03 -8.71
#